data_AF-A0A284RYU4-F1
#
_entry.id   AF-A0A284RYU4-F1
#
_cell.length_a   1.000
_cell.length_b   1.000
_cell.length_c   1.000
_cell.angle_alpha   90.00
_cell.angle_beta   90.00
_cell.angle_gamma   90.00
#
_symmetry.space_group_name_H-M   'P 1'
#
loop_
_entity.id
_entity.type
_entity.pdbx_description
1 polymer ?
#
loop_
_entity_poly.entity_id
_entity_poly.type
_entity_poly.pdbx_seq_one_letter_code
_entity_poly.pdbx_strand_id
1 'polypeptide(L)'
;MLDFVKRIKCWWKDFAKTQSEGTVPEGINRNAKLPPLPVFLTFVQHQALSTHGRITEYAVKDTIKSQFNSLFAIWQREALQPLSAVYRQQIFAYIDSEELQAIAPLCTDARPKFTLTAVDFEILVRAFFLDTGFRTVHMSIQMAYIISIQSLMTERPGDTPSTHSHLDFAIW
;
A
#
# COMPACT_ATOMS: atom_id res chain seq x y z
N MET A 1 1.54 -10.90 7.65
CA MET A 1 0.29 -10.36 7.06
C MET A 1 -0.80 -10.07 8.10
N LEU A 2 -1.00 -10.93 9.11
CA LEU A 2 -1.99 -10.73 10.20
C LEU A 2 -1.82 -9.40 10.98
N ASP A 3 -0.58 -8.95 11.19
CA ASP A 3 -0.31 -7.71 11.94
C ASP A 3 -0.74 -6.44 11.23
N PHE A 4 -0.69 -6.44 9.88
CA PHE A 4 -1.06 -5.26 9.10
C PHE A 4 -2.57 -5.04 9.07
N VAL A 5 -3.34 -6.13 8.91
CA VAL A 5 -4.82 -6.09 8.99
C VAL A 5 -5.27 -5.63 10.37
N LYS A 6 -4.66 -6.15 11.44
CA LYS A 6 -4.94 -5.70 12.81
C LYS A 6 -4.67 -4.20 12.97
N ARG A 7 -3.55 -3.72 12.42
CA ARG A 7 -3.17 -2.31 12.49
C ARG A 7 -4.19 -1.39 11.81
N ILE A 8 -4.66 -1.74 10.60
CA ILE A 8 -5.69 -0.98 9.90
C ILE A 8 -6.99 -0.93 10.71
N LYS A 9 -7.38 -2.05 11.32
CA LYS A 9 -8.57 -2.08 12.18
C LYS A 9 -8.40 -1.20 13.43
N CYS A 10 -7.21 -1.17 14.02
CA CYS A 10 -6.93 -0.27 15.15
C CYS A 10 -7.06 1.20 14.72
N TRP A 11 -6.46 1.59 13.60
CA TRP A 11 -6.58 2.96 13.06
C TRP A 11 -8.03 3.33 12.77
N TRP A 12 -8.79 2.42 12.15
CA TRP A 12 -10.21 2.62 11.92
C TRP A 12 -10.98 2.82 13.23
N LYS A 13 -10.73 1.98 14.22
CA LYS A 13 -11.36 2.06 15.54
C LYS A 13 -11.01 3.37 16.26
N ASP A 14 -9.76 3.81 16.17
CA ASP A 14 -9.32 5.06 16.78
C ASP A 14 -9.94 6.26 16.09
N PHE A 15 -10.07 6.25 14.76
CA PHE A 15 -10.86 7.24 14.03
C PHE A 15 -12.33 7.24 14.45
N ALA A 16 -12.97 6.06 14.54
CA ALA A 16 -14.38 5.97 14.92
C ALA A 16 -14.66 6.61 16.29
N LYS A 17 -13.74 6.52 17.25
CA LYS A 17 -13.84 7.19 18.56
C LYS A 17 -13.75 8.71 18.49
N THR A 18 -13.14 9.27 17.43
CA THR A 18 -13.06 10.73 17.24
C THR A 18 -14.34 11.33 16.65
N GLN A 19 -15.25 10.47 16.15
CA GLN A 19 -16.51 10.89 15.55
C GLN A 19 -17.64 10.84 16.58
N SER A 20 -18.71 11.60 16.34
CA SER A 20 -19.92 11.56 17.18
C SER A 20 -20.53 10.15 17.20
N GLU A 21 -21.01 9.74 18.38
CA GLU A 21 -21.57 8.40 18.62
C GLU A 21 -22.63 8.02 17.57
N GLY A 22 -22.49 6.84 16.97
CA GLY A 22 -23.44 6.27 16.01
C GLY A 22 -23.21 6.64 14.53
N THR A 23 -22.28 7.55 14.22
CA THR A 23 -22.03 7.98 12.83
C THR A 23 -21.12 7.01 12.06
N VAL A 24 -20.20 6.32 12.76
CA VAL A 24 -19.19 5.44 12.16
C VAL A 24 -19.15 4.10 12.90
N PRO A 25 -19.14 2.95 12.20
CA PRO A 25 -19.02 1.66 12.85
C PRO A 25 -17.64 1.49 13.50
N GLU A 26 -17.57 1.22 14.80
CA GLU A 26 -16.30 1.03 15.52
C GLU A 26 -15.50 -0.19 15.05
N GLY A 27 -16.18 -1.19 14.48
CA GLY A 27 -15.59 -2.43 14.01
C GLY A 27 -16.12 -2.82 12.63
N ILE A 28 -15.22 -3.31 11.79
CA ILE A 28 -15.57 -3.89 10.49
C ILE A 28 -15.93 -5.35 10.75
N ASN A 29 -17.23 -5.65 10.75
CA ASN A 29 -17.79 -6.98 10.92
C ASN A 29 -18.97 -7.19 9.95
N ARG A 30 -19.58 -8.38 9.93
CA ARG A 30 -20.68 -8.71 9.01
C ARG A 30 -21.89 -7.78 9.09
N ASN A 31 -22.10 -7.12 10.23
CA ASN A 31 -23.22 -6.20 10.45
C ASN A 31 -22.83 -4.74 10.18
N ALA A 32 -21.55 -4.46 9.95
CA ALA A 32 -21.07 -3.11 9.67
C ALA A 32 -21.58 -2.64 8.31
N LYS A 33 -22.30 -1.52 8.31
CA LYS A 33 -22.68 -0.84 7.07
C LYS A 33 -21.48 -0.09 6.50
N LEU A 34 -21.36 -0.08 5.18
CA LEU A 34 -20.37 0.71 4.47
C LEU A 34 -20.64 2.19 4.80
N PRO A 35 -19.65 2.91 5.36
CA PRO A 35 -19.78 4.33 5.63
C PRO A 35 -20.01 5.12 4.33
N PRO A 36 -20.69 6.27 4.38
CA PRO A 36 -20.83 7.14 3.23
C PRO A 36 -19.51 7.82 2.86
N LEU A 37 -19.41 8.34 1.63
CA LEU A 37 -18.17 8.92 1.08
C LEU A 37 -17.53 9.96 2.02
N PRO A 38 -18.27 10.93 2.60
CA PRO A 38 -17.68 11.95 3.46
C PRO A 38 -16.96 11.38 4.70
N VAL A 39 -17.40 10.22 5.21
CA VAL A 39 -16.75 9.54 6.34
C VAL A 39 -15.41 8.96 5.92
N PHE A 40 -15.30 8.42 4.70
CA PHE A 40 -14.00 7.98 4.21
C PHE A 40 -13.07 9.15 3.88
N LEU A 41 -13.59 10.27 3.38
CA LEU A 41 -12.76 11.47 3.14
C LEU A 41 -12.21 12.05 4.45
N THR A 42 -13.02 12.10 5.50
CA THR A 42 -12.55 12.47 6.85
C THR A 42 -11.58 11.45 7.42
N PHE A 43 -11.76 10.15 7.14
CA PHE A 43 -10.76 9.15 7.49
C PHE A 43 -9.43 9.35 6.71
N VAL A 44 -9.49 9.75 5.43
CA VAL A 44 -8.28 10.10 4.65
C VAL A 44 -7.53 11.24 5.34
N GLN A 45 -8.23 12.30 5.71
CA GLN A 45 -7.64 13.44 6.43
C GLN A 45 -7.03 13.01 7.76
N HIS A 46 -7.77 12.24 8.56
CA HIS A 46 -7.27 11.71 9.83
C HIS A 46 -5.99 10.90 9.63
N GLN A 47 -5.95 10.06 8.61
CA GLN A 47 -4.79 9.22 8.31
C GLN A 47 -3.60 10.04 7.81
N ALA A 48 -3.85 11.05 6.97
CA ALA A 48 -2.83 11.97 6.48
C ALA A 48 -2.19 12.77 7.64
N LEU A 49 -2.99 13.22 8.61
CA LEU A 49 -2.52 14.00 9.76
C LEU A 49 -1.84 13.14 10.84
N SER A 50 -2.30 11.90 11.04
CA SER A 50 -1.78 11.01 12.08
C SER A 50 -0.57 10.18 11.64
N THR A 51 -0.36 10.03 10.33
CA THR A 51 0.75 9.23 9.80
C THR A 51 1.99 10.09 9.67
N HIS A 52 3.02 9.81 10.46
CA HIS A 52 4.35 10.40 10.21
C HIS A 52 5.06 9.71 9.05
N GLY A 53 5.74 10.51 8.25
CA GLY A 53 6.60 10.01 7.20
C GLY A 53 7.79 9.24 7.77
N ARG A 54 8.22 8.21 7.04
CA ARG A 54 9.45 7.47 7.34
C ARG A 54 10.67 8.05 6.63
N ILE A 55 10.44 8.75 5.52
CA ILE A 55 11.49 9.33 4.66
C ILE A 55 11.63 10.81 4.97
N THR A 56 10.50 11.52 5.01
CA THR A 56 10.38 12.93 5.42
C THR A 56 9.45 13.02 6.63
N GLU A 57 9.19 14.24 7.11
CA GLU A 57 8.20 14.50 8.18
C GLU A 57 6.78 14.07 7.79
N TYR A 58 6.47 14.11 6.48
CA TYR A 58 5.14 13.89 5.94
C TYR A 58 4.92 12.47 5.40
N ALA A 59 3.69 11.97 5.55
CA ALA A 59 3.31 10.66 5.01
C ALA A 59 3.49 10.58 3.49
N VAL A 60 3.96 9.42 3.02
CA VAL A 60 4.05 9.16 1.57
C VAL A 60 2.65 8.87 1.03
N LYS A 61 2.29 9.54 -0.05
CA LYS A 61 0.98 9.43 -0.70
C LYS A 61 0.56 8.00 -1.03
N ASP A 62 1.48 7.22 -1.61
CA ASP A 62 1.23 5.82 -1.97
C ASP A 62 1.04 4.92 -0.75
N THR A 63 1.63 5.30 0.39
CA THR A 63 1.39 4.59 1.65
C THR A 63 -0.06 4.74 2.07
N ILE A 64 -0.62 5.95 2.00
CA ILE A 64 -2.04 6.18 2.31
C ILE A 64 -2.93 5.42 1.32
N LYS A 65 -2.67 5.51 0.01
CA LYS A 65 -3.42 4.74 -1.01
C LYS A 65 -3.40 3.23 -0.75
N SER A 66 -2.24 2.68 -0.39
CA SER A 66 -2.06 1.26 -0.05
C SER A 66 -2.84 0.84 1.21
N GLN A 67 -2.86 1.70 2.23
CA GLN A 67 -3.67 1.48 3.43
C GLN A 67 -5.17 1.48 3.11
N PHE A 68 -5.63 2.37 2.24
CA PHE A 68 -7.03 2.41 1.80
C PHE A 68 -7.42 1.20 0.96
N ASN A 69 -6.57 0.76 0.03
CA ASN A 69 -6.78 -0.50 -0.70
C ASN A 69 -6.99 -1.68 0.27
N SER A 70 -6.16 -1.72 1.32
CA SER A 70 -6.23 -2.76 2.34
C SER A 70 -7.49 -2.63 3.22
N LEU A 71 -7.90 -1.42 3.57
CA LEU A 71 -9.17 -1.16 4.26
C LEU A 71 -10.37 -1.65 3.42
N PHE A 72 -10.40 -1.34 2.12
CA PHE A 72 -11.45 -1.79 1.21
C PHE A 72 -11.49 -3.31 1.08
N ALA A 73 -10.33 -3.96 1.03
CA ALA A 73 -10.24 -5.42 1.01
C ALA A 73 -10.77 -6.04 2.33
N ILE A 74 -10.49 -5.42 3.48
CA ILE A 74 -11.04 -5.84 4.78
C ILE A 74 -12.55 -5.68 4.78
N TRP A 75 -13.09 -4.56 4.29
CA TRP A 75 -14.53 -4.33 4.20
C TRP A 75 -15.23 -5.37 3.33
N GLN A 76 -14.69 -5.61 2.14
CA GLN A 76 -15.22 -6.61 1.20
C GLN A 76 -15.19 -8.01 1.81
N ARG A 77 -14.13 -8.37 2.53
CA ARG A 77 -13.97 -9.71 3.10
C ARG A 77 -14.81 -9.92 4.36
N GLU A 78 -14.87 -8.94 5.25
CA GLU A 78 -15.40 -9.11 6.61
C GLU A 78 -16.81 -8.56 6.79
N ALA A 79 -17.15 -7.48 6.11
CA ALA A 79 -18.52 -6.94 6.06
C ALA A 79 -19.32 -7.50 4.87
N LEU A 80 -18.68 -8.27 3.97
CA LEU A 80 -19.30 -8.83 2.76
C LEU A 80 -19.92 -7.75 1.85
N GLN A 81 -19.41 -6.52 1.92
CA GLN A 81 -19.90 -5.39 1.14
C GLN A 81 -18.84 -4.98 0.12
N PRO A 82 -19.03 -5.30 -1.17
CA PRO A 82 -18.13 -4.84 -2.21
C PRO A 82 -18.28 -3.32 -2.39
N LEU A 83 -17.14 -2.63 -2.50
CA LEU A 83 -17.12 -1.20 -2.84
C LEU A 83 -17.15 -1.04 -4.35
N SER A 84 -17.95 -0.10 -4.86
CA SER A 84 -17.95 0.21 -6.30
C SER A 84 -16.63 0.84 -6.73
N ALA A 85 -16.25 0.62 -7.99
CA ALA A 85 -15.03 1.21 -8.55
C ALA A 85 -15.06 2.74 -8.51
N VAL A 86 -16.21 3.34 -8.81
CA VAL A 86 -16.44 4.79 -8.75
C VAL A 86 -16.14 5.33 -7.35
N TYR A 87 -16.60 4.62 -6.32
CA TYR A 87 -16.39 5.03 -4.93
C TYR A 87 -14.91 5.01 -4.54
N ARG A 88 -14.17 3.98 -4.95
CA ARG A 88 -12.71 3.90 -4.74
C ARG A 88 -11.97 5.01 -5.49
N GLN A 89 -12.38 5.29 -6.73
CA GLN A 89 -11.80 6.36 -7.54
C GLN A 89 -12.02 7.74 -6.91
N GLN A 90 -13.20 8.02 -6.34
CA GLN A 90 -13.45 9.29 -5.64
C GLN A 90 -12.52 9.49 -4.45
N ILE A 91 -12.28 8.44 -3.65
CA ILE A 91 -11.36 8.52 -2.51
C ILE A 91 -9.92 8.73 -2.99
N PHE A 92 -9.50 8.04 -4.04
CA PHE A 92 -8.14 8.22 -4.58
C PHE A 92 -7.94 9.58 -5.25
N ALA A 93 -8.95 10.08 -5.98
CA ALA A 93 -8.95 11.43 -6.51
C ALA A 93 -8.84 12.48 -5.39
N TYR A 94 -9.49 12.24 -4.25
CA TYR A 94 -9.35 13.11 -3.08
C TYR A 94 -7.96 13.04 -2.44
N ILE A 95 -7.32 11.87 -2.39
CA ILE A 95 -5.91 11.75 -1.97
C ILE A 95 -4.99 12.51 -2.93
N ASP A 96 -5.36 12.56 -4.20
CA ASP A 96 -4.64 13.28 -5.26
C ASP A 96 -4.94 14.78 -5.30
N SER A 97 -5.92 15.29 -4.54
CA SER A 97 -6.40 16.66 -4.67
C SER A 97 -5.56 17.68 -3.91
N GLU A 98 -5.59 18.92 -4.41
CA GLU A 98 -5.00 20.08 -3.73
C GLU A 98 -5.69 20.36 -2.39
N GLU A 99 -6.97 20.00 -2.25
CA GLU A 99 -7.73 20.18 -1.00
C GLU A 99 -7.09 19.41 0.16
N LEU A 100 -6.70 18.14 -0.07
CA LEU A 100 -6.01 17.37 0.96
C LEU A 100 -4.58 17.88 1.17
N GLN A 101 -3.88 18.25 0.08
CA GLN A 101 -2.51 18.77 0.16
C GLN A 101 -2.42 20.06 0.98
N ALA A 102 -3.47 20.90 0.95
CA ALA A 102 -3.57 22.10 1.77
C ALA A 102 -3.77 21.82 3.26
N ILE A 103 -4.40 20.69 3.63
CA ILE A 103 -4.65 20.29 5.02
C ILE A 103 -3.45 19.55 5.61
N ALA A 104 -2.93 18.59 4.85
CA ALA A 104 -1.81 17.74 5.24
C ALA A 104 -0.91 17.54 4.01
N PRO A 105 0.23 18.24 3.91
CA PRO A 105 1.13 18.04 2.78
C PRO A 105 1.60 16.59 2.78
N LEU A 106 1.44 15.90 1.65
CA LEU A 106 1.88 14.53 1.46
C LEU A 106 3.19 14.51 0.67
N CYS A 107 4.07 13.61 1.06
CA CYS A 107 5.34 13.39 0.39
C CYS A 107 5.14 12.45 -0.81
N THR A 108 5.81 12.76 -1.92
CA THR A 108 5.96 11.86 -3.08
C THR A 108 7.35 11.26 -3.16
N ASP A 109 8.23 11.58 -2.20
CA ASP A 109 9.60 11.09 -2.22
C ASP A 109 9.63 9.58 -2.00
N ALA A 110 10.39 8.92 -2.87
CA ALA A 110 10.72 7.54 -2.72
C ALA A 110 12.05 7.41 -1.95
N ARG A 111 12.12 6.46 -1.01
CA ARG A 111 13.40 6.05 -0.40
C ARG A 111 14.41 5.72 -1.51
N PRO A 112 15.68 6.14 -1.40
CA PRO A 112 16.69 5.73 -2.37
C PRO A 112 16.71 4.21 -2.51
N LYS A 113 16.68 3.75 -3.76
CA LYS A 113 16.80 2.33 -4.09
C LYS A 113 18.25 1.95 -3.88
N PHE A 114 18.49 0.93 -3.05
CA PHE A 114 19.83 0.35 -2.95
C PHE A 114 20.09 -0.42 -4.24
N THR A 115 21.12 -0.02 -4.97
CA THR A 115 21.63 -0.78 -6.11
C THR A 115 22.51 -1.89 -5.57
N LEU A 116 22.24 -3.12 -6.00
CA LEU A 116 23.11 -4.26 -5.72
C LEU A 116 24.34 -4.14 -6.62
N THR A 117 25.53 -4.24 -6.06
CA THR A 117 26.74 -4.39 -6.88
C THR A 117 26.79 -5.81 -7.48
N ALA A 118 27.62 -6.01 -8.51
CA ALA A 118 27.82 -7.34 -9.08
C ALA A 118 28.28 -8.37 -8.02
N VAL A 119 29.07 -7.93 -7.03
CA VAL A 119 29.55 -8.76 -5.93
C VAL A 119 28.40 -9.15 -5.00
N ASP A 120 27.53 -8.20 -4.63
CA ASP A 120 26.35 -8.50 -3.79
C ASP A 120 25.39 -9.46 -4.48
N PHE A 121 25.23 -9.30 -5.80
CA PHE A 121 24.42 -10.21 -6.60
C PHE A 121 25.00 -11.63 -6.63
N GLU A 122 26.31 -11.78 -6.83
CA GLU A 122 26.97 -13.09 -6.80
C GLU A 122 26.82 -13.78 -5.44
N ILE A 123 26.95 -13.02 -4.34
CA ILE A 123 26.75 -13.51 -2.98
C ILE A 123 25.31 -13.99 -2.78
N LEU A 124 24.31 -13.22 -3.22
CA LEU A 124 22.89 -13.58 -3.13
C LEU A 124 22.56 -14.84 -3.94
N VAL A 125 23.04 -14.92 -5.19
CA VAL A 125 22.81 -16.08 -6.04
C VAL A 125 23.42 -17.33 -5.43
N ARG A 126 24.67 -17.26 -4.95
CA ARG A 126 25.31 -18.37 -4.24
C ARG A 126 24.50 -18.78 -3.00
N ALA A 127 23.99 -17.82 -2.25
CA ALA A 127 23.14 -18.09 -1.10
C ALA A 127 21.86 -18.85 -1.51
N PHE A 128 21.20 -18.51 -2.62
CA PHE A 128 20.01 -19.25 -3.10
C PHE A 128 20.29 -20.69 -3.54
N PHE A 129 21.48 -20.96 -4.05
CA PHE A 129 21.90 -22.32 -4.42
C PHE A 129 22.33 -23.16 -3.20
N LEU A 130 22.76 -22.51 -2.13
CA LEU A 130 23.15 -23.17 -0.88
C LEU A 130 22.00 -23.27 0.14
N ASP A 131 20.92 -22.51 -0.07
CA ASP A 131 19.76 -22.48 0.83
C ASP A 131 18.86 -23.71 0.63
N THR A 132 18.66 -24.46 1.71
CA THR A 132 17.77 -25.63 1.78
C THR A 132 16.27 -25.27 1.72
N GLY A 133 15.92 -23.98 1.84
CA GLY A 133 14.55 -23.48 1.76
C GLY A 133 13.96 -23.55 0.35
N PHE A 134 14.80 -23.55 -0.70
CA PHE A 134 14.35 -23.77 -2.07
C PHE A 134 14.19 -25.25 -2.36
N ARG A 135 12.95 -25.68 -2.59
CA ARG A 135 12.62 -27.08 -2.85
C ARG A 135 13.18 -27.62 -4.15
N THR A 136 13.49 -26.74 -5.10
CA THR A 136 14.03 -27.11 -6.42
C THR A 136 15.01 -26.06 -6.92
N VAL A 137 15.97 -26.49 -7.73
CA VAL A 137 16.91 -25.63 -8.46
C VAL A 137 16.17 -24.58 -9.30
N HIS A 138 15.02 -24.95 -9.85
CA HIS A 138 14.18 -24.04 -10.62
C HIS A 138 13.70 -22.84 -9.79
N MET A 139 13.30 -23.04 -8.53
CA MET A 139 12.90 -21.95 -7.64
C MET A 139 14.08 -21.02 -7.33
N SER A 140 15.28 -21.56 -7.11
CA SER A 140 16.49 -20.76 -6.89
C SER A 140 16.83 -19.89 -8.12
N ILE A 141 16.73 -20.46 -9.33
CA ILE A 141 16.95 -19.73 -10.59
C ILE A 141 15.88 -18.64 -10.79
N GLN A 142 14.60 -18.95 -10.53
CA GLN A 142 13.53 -17.97 -10.63
C GLN A 142 13.75 -16.78 -9.68
N MET A 143 14.16 -17.04 -8.44
CA MET A 143 14.46 -15.97 -7.48
C MET A 143 15.67 -15.13 -7.89
N ALA A 144 16.74 -15.77 -8.38
CA ALA A 144 17.90 -15.08 -8.91
C ALA A 144 17.50 -14.14 -10.07
N TYR A 145 16.69 -14.64 -11.00
CA TYR A 145 16.20 -13.87 -12.16
C TYR A 145 15.32 -12.68 -11.75
N ILE A 146 14.38 -12.89 -10.81
CA ILE A 146 13.54 -11.81 -10.27
C ILE A 146 14.40 -10.71 -9.66
N ILE A 147 15.41 -11.07 -8.87
CA ILE A 147 16.30 -10.09 -8.24
C ILE A 147 17.16 -9.37 -9.27
N SER A 148 17.63 -10.05 -10.32
CA SER A 148 18.34 -9.40 -11.43
C SER A 148 17.48 -8.34 -12.09
N ILE A 149 16.25 -8.69 -12.48
CA ILE A 149 15.33 -7.73 -13.09
C ILE A 149 15.07 -6.57 -12.13
N GLN A 150 14.77 -6.85 -10.87
CA GLN A 150 14.49 -5.82 -9.87
C GLN A 150 15.68 -4.89 -9.62
N SER A 151 16.92 -5.38 -9.73
CA SER A 151 18.12 -4.55 -9.61
C SER A 151 18.34 -3.62 -10.81
N LEU A 152 17.88 -4.02 -12.00
CA LEU A 152 18.04 -3.26 -13.24
C LEU A 152 16.91 -2.25 -13.47
N MET A 153 15.72 -2.51 -12.93
CA MET A 153 14.63 -1.54 -12.97
C MET A 153 14.98 -0.32 -12.11
N THR A 154 14.65 0.87 -12.56
CA THR A 154 14.64 2.07 -11.69
C THR A 154 13.42 2.06 -10.76
N GLU A 155 12.33 1.45 -11.22
CA GLU A 155 11.05 1.38 -10.52
C GLU A 155 11.03 0.27 -9.46
N ARG A 156 10.17 0.43 -8.45
CA ARG A 156 9.92 -0.64 -7.47
C ARG A 156 8.90 -1.62 -8.04
N PRO A 157 8.97 -2.91 -7.65
CA PRO A 157 7.91 -3.85 -7.98
C PRO A 157 6.57 -3.33 -7.43
N GLY A 158 5.65 -2.93 -8.32
CA GLY A 158 4.33 -2.39 -7.98
C GLY A 158 4.14 -0.88 -8.23
N ASP A 159 5.18 -0.14 -8.61
CA ASP A 159 4.99 1.17 -9.24
C ASP A 159 4.64 0.94 -10.71
N THR A 160 3.42 1.31 -11.13
CA THR A 160 3.13 1.46 -12.56
C THR A 160 3.56 2.85 -13.00
N PRO A 161 4.33 3.00 -14.09
CA PRO A 161 4.76 4.30 -14.57
C PRO A 161 3.55 5.12 -15.03
N SER A 162 3.36 6.30 -14.44
CA SER A 162 2.64 7.37 -15.12
C SER A 162 3.52 7.88 -16.27
N THR A 163 3.40 7.19 -17.42
CA THR A 163 3.70 7.64 -18.79
C THR A 163 5.01 8.41 -19.05
N HIS A 164 6.00 7.72 -19.64
CA HIS A 164 6.35 7.86 -21.07
C HIS A 164 7.61 7.04 -21.41
N SER A 165 7.44 5.76 -21.72
CA SER A 165 8.17 5.07 -22.78
C SER A 165 7.59 3.67 -22.91
N HIS A 166 7.30 3.29 -24.15
CA HIS A 166 6.87 1.96 -24.53
C HIS A 166 7.78 0.91 -23.89
N LEU A 167 7.21 0.02 -23.09
CA LEU A 167 7.50 -1.41 -23.04
C LEU A 167 6.46 -2.06 -22.12
N ASP A 168 5.40 -2.57 -22.74
CA ASP A 168 4.49 -3.51 -22.11
C ASP A 168 5.27 -4.74 -21.64
N PHE A 169 5.24 -5.04 -20.35
CA PHE A 169 5.31 -6.43 -19.88
C PHE A 169 4.48 -6.59 -18.60
N ALA A 170 3.27 -7.10 -18.80
CA ALA A 170 2.48 -7.73 -17.75
C ALA A 170 3.05 -9.12 -17.46
N ILE A 171 3.36 -9.42 -16.20
CA ILE A 171 3.40 -10.79 -15.69
C ILE A 171 2.78 -10.79 -14.27
N TRP A 172 1.84 -11.70 -14.09
CA TRP A 172 0.93 -11.91 -12.96
C TRP A 172 1.60 -12.15 -11.61
#